data_AF-A0A924YJB4-F1
#
_entry.id   AF-A0A924YJB4-F1
#
_cell.length_a   1.000
_cell.length_b   1.000
_cell.length_c   1.000
_cell.angle_alpha   90.00
_cell.angle_beta   90.00
_cell.angle_gamma   90.00
#
_symmetry.space_group_name_H-M   'P 1'
#
loop_
_entity.id
_entity.type
_entity.pdbx_description
1 polymer ?
#
loop_
_entity_poly.entity_id
_entity_poly.type
_entity_poly.pdbx_seq_one_letter_code
_entity_poly.pdbx_strand_id
1 'polypeptide(L)'
;MSDKPDPRDLIDMVQRARMQFDSTAKPSQMGGVYWIEAKPQIAQPQMPTSRHGQWVIPTNLDAVDDLWARIKAATEAGELGYKSKVSTSARAGQKRSTDRAIIVCTYDHADDADVQRVREALQYFGITEEI
;
A
#
# COMPACT_ATOMS: atom_id res chain seq x y z
N MET A 1 14.08 -7.68 -38.82
CA MET A 1 13.57 -8.54 -37.73
C MET A 1 13.07 -7.62 -36.65
N SER A 2 11.77 -7.65 -36.34
CA SER A 2 11.18 -6.80 -35.30
C SER A 2 11.42 -7.51 -33.97
N ASP A 3 12.43 -7.04 -33.24
CA ASP A 3 12.77 -7.53 -31.90
C ASP A 3 11.73 -6.96 -30.94
N LYS A 4 10.61 -7.67 -30.79
CA LYS A 4 9.56 -7.28 -29.85
C LYS A 4 10.03 -7.71 -28.46
N PRO A 5 10.01 -6.80 -27.47
CA PRO A 5 10.42 -7.13 -26.12
C PRO A 5 9.60 -8.29 -25.55
N ASP A 6 10.24 -9.13 -24.72
CA ASP A 6 9.60 -10.25 -24.04
C ASP A 6 8.38 -9.73 -23.23
N PRO A 7 7.24 -10.43 -23.25
CA PRO A 7 6.08 -10.06 -22.43
C PRO A 7 6.40 -9.81 -20.94
N ARG A 8 7.39 -10.50 -20.36
CA ARG A 8 7.84 -10.28 -18.97
C ARG A 8 8.52 -8.93 -18.80
N ASP A 9 9.40 -8.57 -19.73
CA ASP A 9 10.08 -7.27 -19.73
C ASP A 9 9.08 -6.13 -19.89
N LEU A 10 8.04 -6.33 -20.71
CA LEU A 10 6.94 -5.38 -20.86
C LEU A 10 6.14 -5.22 -19.56
N ILE A 11 5.83 -6.33 -18.87
CA ILE A 11 5.14 -6.29 -17.57
C ILE A 11 5.98 -5.53 -16.57
N ASP A 12 7.27 -5.84 -16.46
CA ASP A 12 8.18 -5.19 -15.51
C ASP A 12 8.34 -3.70 -15.81
N MET A 13 8.45 -3.34 -17.10
CA MET A 13 8.53 -1.94 -17.53
C MET A 13 7.26 -1.16 -17.16
N VAL A 14 6.08 -1.72 -17.42
CA VAL A 14 4.79 -1.09 -17.05
C VAL A 14 4.65 -0.97 -15.54
N GLN A 15 5.05 -2.00 -14.78
CA GLN A 15 5.05 -1.96 -13.32
C GLN A 15 5.98 -0.86 -12.79
N ARG A 16 7.20 -0.74 -13.33
CA ARG A 16 8.15 0.33 -12.95
C ARG A 16 7.59 1.71 -13.26
N ALA A 17 7.07 1.92 -14.46
CA ALA A 17 6.48 3.19 -14.87
C ALA A 17 5.30 3.58 -13.97
N ARG A 18 4.46 2.61 -13.60
CA ARG A 18 3.36 2.83 -12.66
C ARG A 18 3.84 3.17 -11.26
N MET A 19 4.81 2.44 -10.73
CA MET A 19 5.38 2.73 -9.39
C MET A 19 6.04 4.11 -9.35
N GLN A 20 6.68 4.53 -10.44
CA GLN A 20 7.23 5.89 -10.56
C GLN A 20 6.12 6.94 -10.53
N PHE A 21 4.99 6.71 -11.19
CA PHE A 21 3.83 7.60 -11.08
C PHE A 21 3.25 7.64 -9.65
N ASP A 22 3.04 6.46 -9.05
CA ASP A 22 2.55 6.31 -7.68
C ASP A 22 3.45 7.01 -6.64
N SER A 23 4.76 7.08 -6.91
CA SER A 23 5.72 7.73 -6.02
C SER A 23 5.47 9.23 -5.82
N THR A 24 4.76 9.89 -6.73
CA THR A 24 4.45 11.34 -6.63
C THR A 24 2.95 11.63 -6.52
N ALA A 25 2.11 10.59 -6.55
CA ALA A 25 0.67 10.73 -6.53
C ALA A 25 0.14 11.18 -5.17
N LYS A 26 -0.79 12.14 -5.18
CA LYS A 26 -1.60 12.52 -4.02
C LYS A 26 -2.97 11.85 -4.07
N PRO A 27 -3.29 10.93 -3.15
CA PRO A 27 -4.55 10.18 -3.17
C PRO A 27 -5.80 11.06 -3.25
N SER A 28 -5.79 12.22 -2.58
CA SER A 28 -6.92 13.16 -2.58
C SER A 28 -7.22 13.80 -3.94
N GLN A 29 -6.25 13.85 -4.84
CA GLN A 29 -6.33 14.52 -6.14
C GLN A 29 -6.60 13.57 -7.30
N MET A 30 -6.63 12.26 -7.03
CA MET A 30 -6.83 11.22 -8.05
C MET A 30 -8.31 10.77 -8.07
N GLY A 31 -8.90 10.65 -9.25
CA GLY A 31 -10.30 10.22 -9.43
C GLY A 31 -10.47 8.72 -9.72
N GLY A 32 -11.70 8.20 -9.59
CA GLY A 32 -12.08 6.85 -10.02
C GLY A 32 -11.61 5.70 -9.12
N VAL A 33 -11.77 4.44 -9.55
CA VAL A 33 -11.35 3.26 -8.79
C VAL A 33 -9.86 2.98 -9.08
N TYR A 34 -8.98 3.72 -8.40
CA TYR A 34 -7.54 3.56 -8.48
C TYR A 34 -6.93 3.32 -7.08
N TRP A 35 -5.85 2.55 -7.06
CA TRP A 35 -5.03 2.32 -5.88
C TRP A 35 -3.61 2.77 -6.20
N ILE A 36 -3.09 3.66 -5.36
CA ILE A 36 -1.67 4.02 -5.33
C ILE A 36 -1.00 2.99 -4.42
N GLU A 37 0.11 2.41 -4.85
CA GLU A 37 0.83 1.39 -4.08
C GLU A 37 2.21 1.88 -3.62
N ALA A 38 2.69 1.30 -2.52
CA ALA A 38 4.06 1.42 -2.05
C ALA A 38 4.59 0.03 -1.69
N LYS A 39 5.88 -0.21 -1.94
CA LYS A 39 6.57 -1.47 -1.63
C LYS A 39 7.89 -1.17 -0.92
N PRO A 40 8.40 -2.10 -0.11
CA PRO A 40 9.72 -1.95 0.50
C PRO A 40 10.82 -1.73 -0.54
N GLN A 41 11.70 -0.77 -0.27
CA GLN A 41 12.87 -0.42 -1.08
C GLN A 41 14.15 -0.97 -0.42
N ILE A 42 14.06 -2.21 0.07
CA ILE A 42 15.14 -2.94 0.73
C ILE A 42 15.67 -4.05 -0.19
N ALA A 43 16.90 -4.50 0.04
CA ALA A 43 17.58 -5.46 -0.84
C ALA A 43 16.83 -6.80 -1.00
N GLN A 44 16.14 -7.26 0.06
CA GLN A 44 15.43 -8.54 0.09
C GLN A 44 14.07 -8.36 0.77
N PRO A 45 13.03 -7.89 0.04
CA PRO A 45 11.70 -7.79 0.59
C PRO A 45 11.09 -9.19 0.79
N GLN A 46 10.30 -9.35 1.85
CA GLN A 46 9.55 -10.58 2.08
C GLN A 46 8.51 -10.79 0.98
N MET A 47 8.43 -12.02 0.47
CA MET A 47 7.39 -12.40 -0.48
C MET A 47 6.15 -12.91 0.27
N PRO A 48 4.92 -12.54 -0.16
CA PRO A 48 3.71 -13.01 0.49
C PRO A 48 3.54 -14.52 0.32
N THR A 49 3.09 -15.17 1.40
CA THR A 49 2.64 -16.55 1.37
C THR A 49 1.15 -16.62 0.97
N SER A 50 0.60 -17.83 0.86
CA SER A 50 -0.84 -18.02 0.72
C SER A 50 -1.64 -17.51 1.93
N ARG A 51 -0.97 -17.29 3.07
CA ARG A 51 -1.55 -16.78 4.32
C ARG A 51 -1.31 -15.28 4.51
N HIS A 52 -1.00 -14.50 3.48
CA HIS A 52 -0.82 -13.06 3.64
C HIS A 52 -2.01 -12.40 4.35
N GLY A 53 -1.71 -11.41 5.21
CA GLY A 53 -2.69 -10.67 5.99
C GLY A 53 -2.90 -9.25 5.47
N GLN A 54 -3.95 -8.58 5.96
CA GLN A 54 -4.24 -7.19 5.62
C GLN A 54 -4.77 -6.45 6.84
N TRP A 55 -4.20 -5.28 7.11
CA TRP A 55 -4.72 -4.29 8.04
C TRP A 55 -5.48 -3.23 7.24
N VAL A 56 -6.74 -2.95 7.60
CA VAL A 56 -7.58 -1.97 6.90
C VAL A 56 -7.72 -0.73 7.77
N ILE A 57 -7.22 0.40 7.29
CA ILE A 57 -7.17 1.66 8.02
C ILE A 57 -8.16 2.63 7.35
N PRO A 58 -9.33 2.88 7.96
CA PRO A 58 -10.26 3.88 7.45
C PRO A 58 -9.68 5.28 7.60
N THR A 59 -9.91 6.14 6.62
CA THR A 59 -9.57 7.56 6.65
C THR A 59 -10.53 8.34 5.75
N ASN A 60 -10.28 9.62 5.52
CA ASN A 60 -11.12 10.48 4.69
C ASN A 60 -10.27 11.37 3.79
N LEU A 61 -10.92 12.07 2.87
CA LEU A 61 -10.29 12.93 1.89
C LEU A 61 -9.35 13.99 2.49
N ASP A 62 -9.66 14.50 3.68
CA ASP A 62 -8.88 15.57 4.33
C ASP A 62 -7.61 15.05 4.99
N ALA A 63 -7.62 13.80 5.48
CA ALA A 63 -6.50 13.19 6.20
C ALA A 63 -5.70 12.17 5.37
N VAL A 64 -6.21 11.74 4.22
CA VAL A 64 -5.65 10.62 3.45
C VAL A 64 -4.22 10.90 2.97
N ASP A 65 -3.91 12.11 2.54
CA ASP A 65 -2.59 12.43 1.97
C ASP A 65 -1.50 12.37 3.05
N ASP A 66 -1.73 12.97 4.21
CA ASP A 66 -0.78 13.00 5.33
C ASP A 66 -0.62 11.61 5.98
N LEU A 67 -1.71 10.85 6.10
CA LEU A 67 -1.64 9.48 6.58
C LEU A 67 -0.92 8.57 5.58
N TRP A 68 -1.20 8.71 4.28
CA TRP A 68 -0.54 7.96 3.23
C TRP A 68 0.95 8.25 3.17
N ALA A 69 1.37 9.52 3.28
CA ALA A 69 2.79 9.88 3.27
C ALA A 69 3.59 9.15 4.36
N ARG A 70 3.02 9.05 5.58
CA ARG A 70 3.65 8.32 6.70
C ARG A 70 3.70 6.82 6.45
N ILE A 71 2.57 6.21 6.06
CA ILE A 71 2.50 4.76 5.78
C ILE A 71 3.41 4.37 4.61
N LYS A 72 3.44 5.19 3.56
CA LYS A 72 4.30 4.98 2.40
C LYS A 72 5.77 4.98 2.82
N ALA A 73 6.23 6.00 3.55
CA ALA A 73 7.61 6.09 4.01
C ALA A 73 8.00 4.86 4.87
N ALA A 74 7.15 4.47 5.82
CA ALA A 74 7.37 3.29 6.65
C ALA A 74 7.39 1.98 5.84
N THR A 75 6.53 1.87 4.82
CA THR A 75 6.51 0.71 3.91
C THR A 75 7.79 0.64 3.09
N GLU A 76 8.23 1.75 2.51
CA GLU A 76 9.46 1.85 1.71
C GLU A 76 10.70 1.54 2.55
N ALA A 77 10.71 1.93 3.83
CA ALA A 77 11.74 1.58 4.80
C ALA A 77 11.72 0.11 5.26
N GLY A 78 10.68 -0.67 4.94
CA GLY A 78 10.52 -2.06 5.39
C GLY A 78 9.98 -2.20 6.82
N GLU A 79 9.51 -1.12 7.43
CA GLU A 79 8.96 -1.10 8.79
C GLU A 79 7.53 -1.66 8.87
N LEU A 80 6.84 -1.70 7.73
CA LEU A 80 5.54 -2.34 7.58
C LEU A 80 5.67 -3.67 6.81
N GLY A 81 4.55 -4.18 6.29
CA GLY A 81 4.55 -5.42 5.51
C GLY A 81 5.08 -5.26 4.08
N TYR A 82 4.87 -6.30 3.25
CA TYR A 82 5.45 -6.36 1.89
C TYR A 82 4.84 -5.38 0.89
N LYS A 83 3.70 -4.76 1.23
CA LYS A 83 3.02 -3.78 0.40
C LYS A 83 2.04 -2.95 1.20
N SER A 84 1.90 -1.67 0.85
CA SER A 84 0.78 -0.84 1.26
C SER A 84 0.08 -0.24 0.04
N LYS A 85 -1.20 0.07 0.17
CA LYS A 85 -1.99 0.71 -0.89
C LYS A 85 -3.05 1.62 -0.32
N VAL A 86 -3.36 2.70 -1.04
CA VAL A 86 -4.37 3.68 -0.65
C VAL A 86 -5.39 3.87 -1.76
N SER A 87 -6.67 3.93 -1.38
CA SER A 87 -7.75 4.18 -2.32
C SER A 87 -7.78 5.66 -2.72
N THR A 88 -8.01 5.96 -3.99
CA THR A 88 -8.20 7.34 -4.47
C THR A 88 -9.68 7.75 -4.49
N SER A 89 -10.58 6.78 -4.35
CA SER A 89 -12.01 6.99 -4.21
C SER A 89 -12.60 6.24 -3.03
N ALA A 90 -13.85 6.56 -2.70
CA ALA A 90 -14.65 5.78 -1.81
C ALA A 90 -14.86 4.36 -2.39
N ARG A 91 -14.63 3.34 -1.56
CA ARG A 91 -14.87 1.94 -1.95
C ARG A 91 -16.37 1.70 -2.14
N ALA A 92 -16.72 0.74 -3.00
CA ALA A 92 -18.11 0.29 -3.11
C ALA A 92 -18.65 -0.11 -1.73
N GLY A 93 -19.80 0.44 -1.35
CA GLY A 93 -20.42 0.23 -0.03
C GLY A 93 -20.05 1.24 1.05
N GLN A 94 -19.10 2.16 0.81
CA GLN A 94 -18.84 3.30 1.70
C GLN A 94 -19.98 4.32 1.62
N LYS A 95 -20.29 4.96 2.76
CA LYS A 95 -21.47 5.85 2.87
C LYS A 95 -21.20 7.25 2.34
N ARG A 96 -19.96 7.74 2.42
CA ARG A 96 -19.58 9.08 2.00
C ARG A 96 -18.58 9.00 0.84
N SER A 97 -18.74 9.92 -0.12
CA SER A 97 -17.79 10.05 -1.25
C SER A 97 -16.38 10.47 -0.79
N THR A 98 -16.26 11.03 0.42
CA THR A 98 -15.01 11.43 1.05
C THR A 98 -14.30 10.28 1.76
N ASP A 99 -14.94 9.12 1.95
CA ASP A 99 -14.32 8.00 2.63
C ASP A 99 -13.13 7.46 1.83
N ARG A 100 -12.05 7.13 2.53
CA ARG A 100 -10.82 6.58 1.96
C ARG A 100 -10.33 5.44 2.82
N ALA A 101 -9.50 4.56 2.26
CA ALA A 101 -8.91 3.46 3.01
C ALA A 101 -7.46 3.25 2.61
N ILE A 102 -6.63 3.00 3.61
CA ILE A 102 -5.27 2.50 3.43
C ILE A 102 -5.27 1.02 3.83
N ILE A 103 -4.59 0.19 3.06
CA ILE A 103 -4.42 -1.24 3.35
C ILE A 103 -2.93 -1.52 3.46
N VAL A 104 -2.51 -2.08 4.58
CA VAL A 104 -1.15 -2.58 4.81
C VAL A 104 -1.18 -4.10 4.76
N CYS A 105 -0.43 -4.71 3.84
CA CYS A 105 -0.41 -6.15 3.63
C CYS A 105 0.80 -6.79 4.30
N THR A 106 0.57 -7.73 5.22
CA THR A 106 1.62 -8.57 5.84
C THR A 106 1.85 -9.83 5.03
N TYR A 107 3.05 -10.40 5.08
CA TYR A 107 3.42 -11.51 4.20
C TYR A 107 2.79 -12.85 4.63
N ASP A 108 2.57 -13.05 5.93
CA ASP A 108 1.95 -14.23 6.53
C ASP A 108 1.29 -13.85 7.87
N HIS A 109 -0.02 -14.08 8.02
CA HIS A 109 -0.73 -13.77 9.28
C HIS A 109 -0.42 -14.75 10.42
N ALA A 110 0.25 -15.88 10.13
CA ALA A 110 0.66 -16.85 11.14
C ALA A 110 2.09 -16.59 11.66
N ASP A 111 2.80 -15.58 11.13
CA ASP A 111 4.03 -15.07 11.75
C ASP A 111 3.66 -14.01 12.79
N ASP A 112 3.43 -14.45 14.02
CA ASP A 112 3.04 -13.58 15.13
C ASP A 112 4.08 -12.47 15.38
N ALA A 113 5.37 -12.72 15.12
CA ALA A 113 6.42 -11.74 15.34
C ALA A 113 6.36 -10.60 14.30
N ASP A 114 6.16 -10.94 13.01
CA ASP A 114 5.97 -9.93 11.97
C ASP A 114 4.66 -9.15 12.17
N VAL A 115 3.57 -9.86 12.48
CA VAL A 115 2.26 -9.23 12.75
C VAL A 115 2.36 -8.25 13.92
N GLN A 116 3.02 -8.63 15.01
CA GLN A 116 3.20 -7.77 16.18
C GLN A 116 4.10 -6.56 15.86
N ARG A 117 5.20 -6.76 15.12
CA ARG A 117 6.08 -5.67 14.66
C ARG A 117 5.31 -4.64 13.82
N VAL A 118 4.51 -5.11 12.86
CA VAL A 118 3.69 -4.23 12.01
C VAL A 118 2.64 -3.51 12.86
N ARG A 119 2.02 -4.18 13.82
CA ARG A 119 1.07 -3.57 14.75
C ARG A 119 1.70 -2.44 15.56
N GLU A 120 2.89 -2.65 16.12
CA GLU A 120 3.62 -1.64 16.90
C GLU A 120 3.99 -0.43 16.04
N ALA A 121 4.45 -0.66 14.80
CA ALA A 121 4.71 0.42 13.85
C ALA A 121 3.44 1.23 13.54
N LEU A 122 2.29 0.57 13.32
CA LEU A 122 1.01 1.26 13.09
C LEU A 122 0.57 2.08 14.31
N GLN A 123 0.72 1.54 15.52
CA GLN A 123 0.42 2.24 16.77
C GLN A 123 1.28 3.48 16.95
N TYR A 124 2.58 3.42 16.60
CA TYR A 124 3.47 4.57 16.61
C TYR A 124 2.98 5.72 15.70
N PHE A 125 2.30 5.40 14.59
CA PHE A 125 1.68 6.39 13.71
C PHE A 125 0.31 6.89 14.18
N GLY A 126 -0.14 6.49 15.36
CA GLY A 126 -1.43 6.88 15.94
C GLY A 126 -2.62 6.08 15.40
N ILE A 127 -2.38 4.92 14.78
CA ILE A 127 -3.42 4.03 14.29
C ILE A 127 -3.68 3.01 15.40
N THR A 128 -4.60 3.35 16.30
CA THR A 128 -4.81 2.65 17.57
C THR A 128 -6.18 2.00 17.74
N GLU A 129 -7.12 2.22 16.82
CA GLU A 129 -8.43 1.53 16.89
C GLU A 129 -8.27 0.02 16.68
N GLU A 130 -9.24 -0.77 17.14
CA GLU A 130 -9.27 -2.22 16.94
C GLU A 130 -9.20 -2.55 15.44
N ILE A 131 -7.99 -2.83 14.96
CA ILE A 131 -7.70 -3.30 13.61
C ILE A 131 -7.75 -4.82 13.58
#